data_AF-A0A2D8V507-F1
#
_entry.id   AF-A0A2D8V507-F1
#
_cell.length_a   1.000
_cell.length_b   1.000
_cell.length_c   1.000
_cell.angle_alpha   90.00
_cell.angle_beta   90.00
_cell.angle_gamma   90.00
#
_symmetry.space_group_name_H-M   'P 1'
#
loop_
_entity.id
_entity.type
_entity.pdbx_description
1 polymer ?
#
loop_
_entity_poly.entity_id
_entity_poly.type
_entity_poly.pdbx_seq_one_letter_code
_entity_poly.pdbx_strand_id
1 'polypeptide(L)'
;MFDHDHVAVTARMSDDETLIEAHTDSPRPRAVLRPTLNAGAAPALRPGDDLDQVTIVADTPYGADYAVPAGDDLDICRSAGVVHPAVWPDLANDIMHKQLARGSWVHTRSIIRHHRSVAVGSEITIVPRVIERFFAHGERAIVDMHFMHNDDIVTSIEHEAIIDLSITD
;
A
#
# COMPACT_ATOMS: atom_id res chain seq x y z
N MET A 1 5.35 14.92 1.80
CA MET A 1 5.93 15.71 0.70
C MET A 1 7.38 15.97 1.07
N PHE A 2 8.33 15.52 0.25
CA PHE A 2 9.75 15.90 0.41
C PHE A 2 9.83 17.36 -0.03
N ASP A 3 10.11 18.27 0.91
CA ASP A 3 10.15 19.71 0.64
C ASP A 3 11.42 20.04 -0.14
N HIS A 4 11.38 19.88 -1.47
CA HIS A 4 12.52 20.12 -2.38
C HIS A 4 13.81 19.33 -2.07
N ASP A 5 13.79 18.44 -1.08
CA ASP A 5 14.91 17.56 -0.74
C ASP A 5 15.22 16.63 -1.92
N HIS A 6 16.50 16.53 -2.27
CA HIS A 6 16.97 15.53 -3.22
C HIS A 6 16.80 14.13 -2.60
N VAL A 7 16.00 13.27 -3.25
CA VAL A 7 15.83 11.88 -2.84
C VAL A 7 16.82 11.00 -3.60
N ALA A 8 17.74 10.39 -2.89
CA ALA A 8 18.66 9.40 -3.45
C ALA A 8 18.15 7.99 -3.16
N VAL A 9 18.06 7.14 -4.17
CA VAL A 9 17.65 5.73 -4.03
C VAL A 9 18.87 4.83 -4.14
N THR A 10 19.04 3.93 -3.18
CA THR A 10 20.07 2.90 -3.22
C THR A 10 19.44 1.52 -3.15
N ALA A 11 19.91 0.59 -3.98
CA ALA A 11 19.52 -0.81 -3.94
C ALA A 11 20.72 -1.68 -3.56
N ARG A 12 20.52 -2.60 -2.61
CA ARG A 12 21.47 -3.65 -2.26
C ARG A 12 20.82 -4.99 -2.52
N MET A 13 21.52 -5.84 -3.26
CA MET A 13 21.06 -7.17 -3.61
C MET A 13 22.07 -8.18 -3.09
N SER A 14 21.60 -9.16 -2.33
CA SER A 14 22.30 -10.40 -2.00
C SER A 14 21.48 -11.59 -2.48
N ASP A 15 22.04 -12.80 -2.40
CA ASP A 15 21.33 -14.02 -2.80
C ASP A 15 20.03 -14.24 -2.00
N ASP A 16 19.98 -13.74 -0.76
CA ASP A 16 18.86 -13.95 0.18
C ASP A 16 17.95 -12.72 0.34
N GLU A 17 18.41 -11.51 0.00
CA GLU A 17 17.68 -10.29 0.28
C GLU A 17 17.89 -9.21 -0.79
N THR A 18 16.80 -8.55 -1.18
CA THR A 18 16.85 -7.26 -1.87
C THR A 18 16.34 -6.18 -0.93
N LEU A 19 17.13 -5.12 -0.77
CA LEU A 19 16.83 -3.96 0.05
C LEU A 19 16.95 -2.69 -0.80
N ILE A 20 15.87 -1.92 -0.88
CA ILE A 20 15.83 -0.62 -1.54
C ILE A 20 15.57 0.43 -0.47
N GLU A 21 16.40 1.46 -0.43
CA GLU A 21 16.28 2.55 0.54
C GLU A 21 16.23 3.88 -0.20
N ALA A 22 15.27 4.72 0.20
CA ALA A 22 15.20 6.11 -0.22
C ALA A 22 15.78 7.00 0.89
N HIS A 23 16.78 7.78 0.55
CA HIS A 23 17.52 8.68 1.44
C HIS A 23 17.32 10.13 1.05
N THR A 24 17.45 11.00 2.04
CA THR A 24 17.57 12.46 1.89
C THR A 24 18.91 12.85 2.55
N ASP A 25 19.11 14.10 2.95
CA ASP A 25 20.30 14.50 3.73
C ASP A 25 20.37 13.89 5.14
N SER A 26 19.33 13.15 5.56
CA SER A 26 19.31 12.41 6.82
C SER A 26 20.13 11.11 6.73
N PRO A 27 20.85 10.73 7.81
CA PRO A 27 21.54 9.43 7.88
C PRO A 27 20.59 8.23 7.99
N ARG A 28 19.30 8.46 8.23
CA ARG A 28 18.27 7.40 8.26
C ARG A 28 17.49 7.40 6.94
N PRO A 29 17.20 6.22 6.36
CA PRO A 29 16.35 6.15 5.20
C PRO A 29 14.95 6.68 5.53
N ARG A 30 14.36 7.40 4.58
CA ARG A 30 12.98 7.91 4.65
C ARG A 30 11.96 6.83 4.27
N ALA A 31 12.35 5.92 3.40
CA ALA A 31 11.56 4.74 3.05
C ALA A 31 12.47 3.53 2.83
N VAL A 32 11.96 2.36 3.17
CA VAL A 32 12.65 1.09 3.01
C VAL A 32 11.69 0.11 2.35
N LEU A 33 12.09 -0.46 1.23
CA LEU A 33 11.38 -1.56 0.57
C LEU A 33 12.24 -2.82 0.62
N ARG A 34 11.60 -3.94 0.96
CA ARG A 34 12.20 -5.28 0.97
C ARG A 34 11.44 -6.18 0.00
N PRO A 35 11.66 -6.06 -1.32
CA PRO A 35 10.91 -6.83 -2.29
C PRO A 35 11.26 -8.32 -2.22
N THR A 36 10.25 -9.16 -2.37
CA THR A 36 10.38 -10.60 -2.57
C THR A 36 9.74 -10.92 -3.92
N LEU A 37 10.52 -11.47 -4.86
CA LEU A 37 10.04 -11.70 -6.23
C LEU A 37 8.95 -12.77 -6.31
N ASN A 38 8.92 -13.72 -5.37
CA ASN A 38 7.90 -14.76 -5.30
C ASN A 38 7.51 -15.01 -3.84
N ALA A 39 6.40 -14.40 -3.41
CA ALA A 39 5.89 -14.51 -2.05
C ALA A 39 4.89 -15.67 -1.85
N GLY A 40 4.75 -16.55 -2.86
CA GLY A 40 3.79 -17.66 -2.84
C GLY A 40 2.36 -17.24 -3.19
N ALA A 41 1.40 -18.13 -2.91
CA ALA A 41 -0.02 -17.89 -3.16
C ALA A 41 -0.61 -16.80 -2.26
N ALA A 42 -1.73 -16.22 -2.69
CA ALA A 42 -2.48 -15.28 -1.86
C ALA A 42 -2.90 -15.94 -0.54
N PRO A 43 -2.60 -15.31 0.61
CA PRO A 43 -3.11 -15.79 1.89
C PRO A 43 -4.64 -15.70 1.92
N ALA A 44 -5.29 -16.50 2.76
CA ALA A 44 -6.70 -16.31 3.06
C ALA A 44 -6.90 -15.00 3.85
N LEU A 45 -8.02 -14.31 3.60
CA LEU A 45 -8.38 -13.11 4.35
C LEU A 45 -8.53 -13.49 5.82
N ARG A 46 -7.79 -12.81 6.69
CA ARG A 46 -7.79 -13.11 8.12
C ARG A 46 -9.14 -12.79 8.77
N PRO A 47 -9.51 -13.49 9.86
CA PRO A 47 -10.68 -13.13 10.64
C PRO A 47 -10.46 -11.79 11.34
N GLY A 48 -11.53 -11.02 11.51
CA GLY A 48 -11.48 -9.68 12.09
C GLY A 48 -12.82 -8.97 11.99
N ASP A 49 -12.85 -7.70 12.34
CA ASP A 49 -14.02 -6.84 12.20
C ASP A 49 -14.11 -6.36 10.74
N ASP A 50 -15.26 -6.60 10.10
CA ASP A 50 -15.50 -6.14 8.73
C ASP A 50 -15.56 -4.61 8.68
N LEU A 51 -14.93 -4.07 7.64
CA LEU A 51 -15.09 -2.69 7.20
C LEU A 51 -15.94 -2.65 5.92
N ASP A 52 -16.43 -1.47 5.56
CA ASP A 52 -17.24 -1.32 4.36
C ASP A 52 -16.41 -1.66 3.11
N GLN A 53 -16.95 -2.54 2.27
CA GLN A 53 -16.35 -2.86 0.98
C GLN A 53 -16.40 -1.64 0.06
N VAL A 54 -15.36 -1.50 -0.76
CA VAL A 54 -15.23 -0.38 -1.71
C VAL A 54 -15.04 -0.96 -3.10
N THR A 55 -15.86 -0.54 -4.05
CA THR A 55 -15.70 -0.89 -5.47
C THR A 55 -15.26 0.33 -6.25
N ILE A 56 -14.23 0.18 -7.08
CA ILE A 56 -13.68 1.22 -7.94
C ILE A 56 -13.42 0.69 -9.35
N VAL A 57 -13.36 1.58 -10.32
CA VAL A 57 -12.79 1.30 -11.64
C VAL A 57 -11.33 1.74 -11.60
N ALA A 58 -10.41 0.82 -11.87
CA ALA A 58 -8.97 1.07 -11.86
C ALA A 58 -8.53 1.72 -13.18
N ASP A 59 -8.99 2.95 -13.36
CA ASP A 59 -8.62 3.89 -14.41
C ASP A 59 -8.30 5.22 -13.75
N THR A 60 -8.37 6.36 -14.42
CA THR A 60 -8.06 7.68 -13.85
C THR A 60 -8.88 7.99 -12.58
N PRO A 61 -8.27 8.39 -11.45
CA PRO A 61 -6.84 8.69 -11.26
C PRO A 61 -5.95 7.47 -10.92
N TYR A 62 -6.55 6.32 -10.63
CA TYR A 62 -5.96 5.04 -10.22
C TYR A 62 -5.49 4.13 -11.38
N GLY A 63 -4.99 4.72 -12.47
CA GLY A 63 -4.63 4.01 -13.70
C GLY A 63 -3.13 3.71 -13.83
N ALA A 64 -2.68 3.47 -15.06
CA ALA A 64 -1.26 3.26 -15.38
C ALA A 64 -0.38 4.50 -15.08
N ASP A 65 -0.98 5.69 -15.13
CA ASP A 65 -0.32 6.99 -14.96
C ASP A 65 -0.24 7.49 -13.52
N TYR A 66 -0.71 6.68 -12.56
CA TYR A 66 -0.89 7.11 -11.18
C TYR A 66 0.37 7.76 -10.57
N ALA A 67 1.56 7.24 -10.88
CA ALA A 67 2.81 7.71 -10.29
C ALA A 67 3.47 8.89 -11.04
N VAL A 68 2.91 9.36 -12.16
CA VAL A 68 3.45 10.51 -12.91
C VAL A 68 3.54 11.78 -12.07
N PRO A 69 2.50 12.17 -11.31
CA PRO A 69 2.59 13.36 -10.47
C PRO A 69 3.63 13.22 -9.35
N ALA A 70 4.02 11.98 -9.01
CA ALA A 70 5.07 11.67 -8.04
C ALA A 70 6.47 11.60 -8.66
N GLY A 71 6.60 11.86 -9.97
CA GLY A 71 7.87 11.89 -10.68
C GLY A 71 8.35 10.53 -11.22
N ASP A 72 7.49 9.50 -11.21
CA ASP A 72 7.80 8.24 -11.89
C ASP A 72 7.67 8.42 -13.42
N ASP A 73 8.80 8.41 -14.09
CA ASP A 73 8.93 8.60 -15.54
C ASP A 73 9.02 7.28 -16.31
N LEU A 74 8.96 6.13 -15.63
CA LEU A 74 9.01 4.82 -16.28
C LEU A 74 7.69 4.52 -17.02
N ASP A 75 7.80 4.03 -18.24
CA ASP A 75 6.65 3.74 -19.09
C ASP A 75 6.10 2.32 -18.95
N ILE A 76 6.63 1.52 -18.02
CA ILE A 76 6.38 0.08 -17.92
C ILE A 76 4.89 -0.23 -17.79
N CYS A 77 4.17 0.49 -16.92
CA CYS A 77 2.75 0.26 -16.68
C CYS A 77 1.89 0.71 -17.86
N ARG A 78 2.20 1.87 -18.47
CA ARG A 78 1.48 2.39 -19.65
C ARG A 78 1.65 1.47 -20.85
N SER A 79 2.89 1.11 -21.16
CA SER A 79 3.24 0.21 -22.25
C SER A 79 2.56 -1.16 -22.12
N ALA A 80 2.39 -1.65 -20.89
CA ALA A 80 1.70 -2.91 -20.63
C ALA A 80 0.16 -2.78 -20.51
N GLY A 81 -0.39 -1.57 -20.47
CA GLY A 81 -1.83 -1.33 -20.26
C GLY A 81 -2.33 -1.78 -18.89
N VAL A 82 -1.46 -1.75 -17.86
CA VAL A 82 -1.76 -2.24 -16.52
C VAL A 82 -1.75 -1.12 -15.49
N VAL A 83 -2.54 -1.30 -14.44
CA VAL A 83 -2.62 -0.39 -13.29
C VAL A 83 -1.27 -0.31 -12.58
N HIS A 84 -0.87 0.90 -12.19
CA HIS A 84 0.39 1.11 -11.48
C HIS A 84 0.34 0.48 -10.07
N PRO A 85 1.38 -0.23 -9.60
CA PRO A 85 1.35 -0.92 -8.31
C PRO A 85 1.20 0.00 -7.09
N ALA A 86 1.56 1.28 -7.22
CA ALA A 86 1.38 2.29 -6.16
C ALA A 86 -0.08 2.72 -5.91
N VAL A 87 -1.01 2.33 -6.79
CA VAL A 87 -2.45 2.55 -6.60
C VAL A 87 -2.98 1.80 -5.37
N TRP A 88 -2.52 0.56 -5.18
CA TRP A 88 -3.03 -0.31 -4.12
C TRP A 88 -2.77 0.22 -2.71
N PRO A 89 -1.54 0.66 -2.34
CA PRO A 89 -1.32 1.28 -1.04
C PRO A 89 -2.02 2.64 -0.87
N ASP A 90 -2.29 3.37 -1.96
CA ASP A 90 -3.06 4.62 -1.88
C ASP A 90 -4.53 4.36 -1.53
N LEU A 91 -5.16 3.39 -2.20
CA LEU A 91 -6.51 2.95 -1.88
C LEU A 91 -6.59 2.36 -0.45
N ALA A 92 -5.56 1.64 -0.01
CA ALA A 92 -5.48 1.17 1.37
C ALA A 92 -5.41 2.34 2.37
N ASN A 93 -4.60 3.37 2.07
CA ASN A 93 -4.55 4.59 2.87
C ASN A 93 -5.90 5.31 2.92
N ASP A 94 -6.62 5.40 1.80
CA ASP A 94 -7.94 6.02 1.74
C ASP A 94 -8.96 5.29 2.62
N ILE A 95 -8.94 3.95 2.63
CA ILE A 95 -9.77 3.14 3.53
C ILE A 95 -9.44 3.42 5.00
N MET A 96 -8.15 3.43 5.37
CA MET A 96 -7.74 3.78 6.75
C MET A 96 -8.26 5.17 7.13
N HIS A 97 -8.08 6.14 6.24
CA HIS A 97 -8.44 7.52 6.49
C HIS A 97 -9.96 7.70 6.66
N LYS A 98 -10.76 7.11 5.76
CA LYS A 98 -12.20 7.31 5.72
C LYS A 98 -12.97 6.49 6.75
N GLN A 99 -12.51 5.27 7.05
CA GLN A 99 -13.27 4.31 7.85
C GLN A 99 -12.73 4.11 9.27
N LEU A 100 -11.47 4.47 9.55
CA LEU A 100 -10.84 4.18 10.84
C LEU A 100 -10.26 5.40 11.56
N ALA A 101 -9.64 6.32 10.83
CA ALA A 101 -8.99 7.48 11.44
C ALA A 101 -10.01 8.38 12.14
N ARG A 102 -9.72 8.76 13.38
CA ARG A 102 -10.58 9.67 14.20
C ARG A 102 -9.96 11.06 14.41
N GLY A 103 -8.82 11.32 13.77
CA GLY A 103 -8.10 12.57 13.87
C GLY A 103 -6.83 12.50 13.03
N SER A 104 -5.76 13.14 13.50
CA SER A 104 -4.44 12.97 12.92
C SER A 104 -4.04 11.49 12.95
N TRP A 105 -3.64 10.98 11.79
CA TRP A 105 -3.30 9.57 11.61
C TRP A 105 -1.98 9.44 10.84
N VAL A 106 -1.32 8.30 11.00
CA VAL A 106 0.00 8.03 10.41
C VAL A 106 0.03 6.60 9.89
N HIS A 107 0.21 6.43 8.58
CA HIS A 107 0.61 5.15 7.99
C HIS A 107 2.00 4.75 8.50
N THR A 108 2.16 3.53 9.01
CA THR A 108 3.43 3.10 9.61
C THR A 108 4.14 2.02 8.82
N ARG A 109 3.41 1.01 8.33
CA ARG A 109 3.99 -0.05 7.50
C ARG A 109 2.93 -0.71 6.63
N SER A 110 3.38 -1.36 5.55
CA SER A 110 2.55 -2.27 4.78
C SER A 110 3.34 -3.52 4.37
N ILE A 111 2.65 -4.64 4.26
CA ILE A 111 3.12 -5.83 3.55
C ILE A 111 2.20 -6.00 2.35
N ILE A 112 2.73 -5.76 1.15
CA ILE A 112 1.96 -5.77 -0.10
C ILE A 112 2.42 -6.97 -0.93
N ARG A 113 1.46 -7.79 -1.37
CA ARG A 113 1.72 -8.87 -2.33
C ARG A 113 0.90 -8.62 -3.60
N HIS A 114 1.60 -8.52 -4.72
CA HIS A 114 0.99 -8.42 -6.05
C HIS A 114 0.88 -9.82 -6.65
N HIS A 115 -0.36 -10.30 -6.82
CA HIS A 115 -0.62 -11.67 -7.29
C HIS A 115 -0.85 -11.72 -8.80
N ARG A 116 -1.40 -10.65 -9.36
CA ARG A 116 -1.66 -10.51 -10.80
C ARG A 116 -1.63 -9.04 -11.20
N SER A 117 -1.23 -8.77 -12.44
CA SER A 117 -1.46 -7.46 -13.05
C SER A 117 -2.95 -7.24 -13.32
N VAL A 118 -3.38 -5.99 -13.24
CA VAL A 118 -4.76 -5.57 -13.49
C VAL A 118 -4.76 -4.67 -14.70
N ALA A 119 -5.64 -4.93 -15.66
CA ALA A 119 -5.79 -4.05 -16.82
C ALA A 119 -6.43 -2.71 -16.41
N VAL A 120 -6.02 -1.63 -17.06
CA VAL A 120 -6.68 -0.33 -16.88
C VAL A 120 -8.16 -0.44 -17.27
N GLY A 121 -9.04 0.16 -16.47
CA GLY A 121 -10.50 0.10 -16.66
C GLY A 121 -11.18 -1.11 -16.02
N SER A 122 -10.42 -2.02 -15.39
CA SER A 122 -10.99 -3.13 -14.63
C SER A 122 -11.73 -2.63 -13.38
N GLU A 123 -12.88 -3.23 -13.09
CA GLU A 123 -13.54 -3.07 -11.79
C GLU A 123 -12.78 -3.88 -10.73
N ILE A 124 -12.57 -3.26 -9.57
CA ILE A 124 -11.89 -3.82 -8.41
C ILE A 124 -12.76 -3.65 -7.18
N THR A 125 -12.99 -4.75 -6.46
CA THR A 125 -13.65 -4.73 -5.15
C THR A 125 -12.62 -4.93 -4.06
N ILE A 126 -12.58 -4.03 -3.09
CA ILE A 126 -11.69 -4.08 -1.94
C ILE A 126 -12.48 -4.63 -0.76
N VAL A 127 -11.96 -5.68 -0.13
CA VAL A 127 -12.53 -6.33 1.04
C VAL A 127 -11.59 -6.12 2.24
N PRO A 128 -11.84 -5.09 3.06
CA PRO A 128 -11.02 -4.77 4.23
C PRO A 128 -11.55 -5.37 5.54
N ARG A 129 -10.65 -5.81 6.42
CA ARG A 129 -10.95 -6.26 7.79
C ARG A 129 -9.93 -5.76 8.79
N VAL A 130 -10.39 -5.20 9.91
CA VAL A 130 -9.52 -4.91 11.06
C VAL A 130 -9.21 -6.21 11.77
N ILE A 131 -7.96 -6.61 11.77
CA ILE A 131 -7.53 -7.87 12.39
C ILE A 131 -6.96 -7.68 13.79
N GLU A 132 -6.50 -6.47 14.10
CA GLU A 132 -5.90 -6.14 15.40
C GLU A 132 -6.03 -4.65 15.69
N ARG A 133 -6.29 -4.33 16.96
CA ARG A 133 -6.18 -2.99 17.53
C ARG A 133 -5.32 -3.06 18.78
N PHE A 134 -4.43 -2.10 18.94
CA PHE A 134 -3.54 -2.00 20.10
C PHE A 134 -3.04 -0.58 20.29
N PHE A 135 -2.44 -0.29 21.44
CA PHE A 135 -1.88 1.02 21.74
C PHE A 135 -0.35 0.98 21.67
N ALA A 136 0.22 1.89 20.89
CA ALA A 136 1.65 2.19 20.91
C ALA A 136 1.90 3.59 20.31
N HIS A 137 2.08 4.59 21.20
CA HIS A 137 2.18 6.00 20.82
C HIS A 137 0.93 6.51 20.07
N GLY A 138 -0.26 6.10 20.53
CA GLY A 138 -1.54 6.28 19.83
C GLY A 138 -2.28 4.94 19.67
N GLU A 139 -3.56 4.99 19.34
CA GLU A 139 -4.30 3.78 18.95
C GLU A 139 -3.89 3.37 17.53
N ARG A 140 -3.56 2.10 17.37
CA ARG A 140 -3.12 1.49 16.12
C ARG A 140 -4.13 0.46 15.68
N ALA A 141 -4.26 0.33 14.37
CA ALA A 141 -5.02 -0.74 13.74
C ALA A 141 -4.17 -1.41 12.67
N ILE A 142 -4.28 -2.74 12.59
CA ILE A 142 -3.80 -3.53 11.47
C ILE A 142 -5.02 -3.99 10.69
N VAL A 143 -5.01 -3.71 9.39
CA VAL A 143 -6.08 -4.08 8.47
C VAL A 143 -5.53 -5.05 7.43
N ASP A 144 -6.26 -6.14 7.20
CA ASP A 144 -6.03 -7.06 6.11
C ASP A 144 -6.99 -6.70 4.96
N MET A 145 -6.46 -6.45 3.78
CA MET A 145 -7.23 -5.99 2.62
C MET A 145 -6.96 -6.87 1.42
N HIS A 146 -8.03 -7.41 0.83
CA HIS A 146 -7.98 -8.10 -0.45
C HIS A 146 -8.58 -7.25 -1.55
N PHE A 147 -7.81 -7.06 -2.62
CA PHE A 147 -8.24 -6.39 -3.84
C PHE A 147 -8.63 -7.48 -4.84
N MET A 148 -9.89 -7.47 -5.26
CA MET A 148 -10.53 -8.54 -6.01
C MET A 148 -10.87 -8.09 -7.42
N HIS A 149 -10.63 -8.94 -8.42
CA HIS A 149 -11.10 -8.79 -9.79
C HIS A 149 -11.73 -10.11 -10.26
N ASN A 150 -13.02 -10.12 -10.60
CA ASN A 150 -13.74 -11.33 -11.01
C ASN A 150 -13.48 -12.53 -10.07
N ASP A 151 -13.66 -12.32 -8.77
CA ASP A 151 -13.41 -13.30 -7.68
C ASP A 151 -11.95 -13.73 -7.45
N ASP A 152 -11.00 -13.28 -8.27
CA ASP A 152 -9.57 -13.51 -8.05
C ASP A 152 -8.96 -12.39 -7.17
N ILE A 153 -8.12 -12.78 -6.19
CA ILE A 153 -7.30 -11.82 -5.44
C ILE A 153 -6.16 -11.35 -6.36
N VAL A 154 -6.15 -10.07 -6.72
CA VAL A 154 -5.09 -9.47 -7.54
C VAL A 154 -3.99 -8.83 -6.71
N THR A 155 -4.33 -8.33 -5.52
CA THR A 155 -3.38 -7.79 -4.54
C THR A 155 -3.90 -8.04 -3.12
N SER A 156 -3.01 -8.39 -2.20
CA SER A 156 -3.34 -8.48 -0.76
C SER A 156 -2.41 -7.58 0.04
N ILE A 157 -2.96 -6.84 1.00
CA ILE A 157 -2.22 -5.88 1.82
C ILE A 157 -2.51 -6.12 3.29
N GLU A 158 -1.46 -6.32 4.09
CA GLU A 158 -1.50 -5.97 5.52
C GLU A 158 -1.09 -4.51 5.65
N HIS A 159 -1.94 -3.69 6.25
CA HIS A 159 -1.73 -2.26 6.38
C HIS A 159 -1.85 -1.83 7.83
N GLU A 160 -0.83 -1.15 8.34
CA GLU A 160 -0.82 -0.66 9.72
C GLU A 160 -0.80 0.86 9.74
N ALA A 161 -1.64 1.44 10.60
CA ALA A 161 -1.59 2.86 10.88
C ALA A 161 -1.85 3.15 12.36
N ILE A 162 -1.33 4.28 12.82
CA ILE A 162 -1.86 4.99 14.00
C ILE A 162 -3.12 5.71 13.53
N ILE A 163 -4.27 5.34 14.06
CA ILE A 163 -5.59 5.86 13.64
C ILE A 163 -6.12 6.94 14.59
N ASP A 164 -5.51 7.07 15.76
CA ASP A 164 -5.78 8.15 16.71
C ASP A 164 -4.53 8.47 17.53
N LEU A 165 -3.95 9.65 17.29
CA LEU A 165 -2.79 10.16 18.03
C LEU A 165 -3.15 10.85 19.35
N SER A 166 -4.44 11.12 19.60
CA SER A 166 -4.87 11.85 20.80
C SER A 166 -4.97 10.96 22.03
N ILE A 167 -5.03 9.65 21.83
CA ILE A 167 -5.16 8.66 22.90
C ILE A 167 -3.76 8.19 23.30
N THR A 168 -3.40 8.42 24.55
CA THR A 168 -2.18 7.88 25.18
C THR A 168 -2.58 6.96 26.32
N ASP A 169 -1.96 5.78 26.39
CA ASP A 169 -2.04 4.90 27.56
C ASP A 169 -1.42 5.54 28.81
#